data_AF-A0AAU9THQ8-F1
#
_entry.id   AF-A0AAU9THQ8-F1
#
_cell.length_a   1.000
_cell.length_b   1.000
_cell.length_c   1.000
_cell.angle_alpha   90.00
_cell.angle_beta   90.00
_cell.angle_gamma   90.00
#
_symmetry.space_group_name_H-M   'P 1'
#
loop_
_entity.id
_entity.type
_entity.pdbx_description
1 polymer ?
#
loop_
_entity_poly.entity_id
_entity_poly.type
_entity_poly.pdbx_seq_one_letter_code
_entity_poly.pdbx_strand_id
1 'polypeptide(L)'
;MNNNFYVFQYVNGDFLTQERSRGATLKPISACCDIPELGDPKHLTECSNPKLPGPCNDVQCVFEKSGFLIDKNTLNKEIYRAHLRKWLEGHKGWEDAIEKAIKDCVDKDLRQYLDYPCRAYDVFTCTGIAMLKKCPKEAWNC
;
A
#
# COMPACT_ATOMS: atom_id res chain seq x y z
N MET A 1 -57.26 -43.46 23.57
CA MET A 1 -55.86 -43.50 23.11
C MET A 1 -55.88 -43.21 21.62
N ASN A 2 -55.34 -42.06 21.21
CA ASN A 2 -54.92 -41.76 19.83
C ASN A 2 -54.01 -40.53 19.90
N ASN A 3 -52.71 -40.79 19.90
CA ASN A 3 -51.65 -39.79 19.81
C ASN A 3 -51.56 -39.30 18.37
N ASN A 4 -51.75 -38.00 18.12
CA ASN A 4 -51.27 -37.36 16.90
C ASN A 4 -50.09 -36.46 17.25
N PHE A 5 -48.90 -36.93 16.87
CA PHE A 5 -47.62 -36.27 17.02
C PHE A 5 -47.53 -35.07 16.08
N TYR A 6 -47.13 -33.92 16.63
CA TYR A 6 -46.68 -32.76 15.86
C TYR A 6 -45.29 -33.05 15.29
N VAL A 7 -45.11 -32.95 13.97
CA VAL A 7 -43.79 -32.97 13.34
C VAL A 7 -43.39 -31.52 13.06
N PHE A 8 -42.51 -30.97 13.88
CA PHE A 8 -41.78 -29.74 13.58
C PHE A 8 -40.73 -30.06 12.51
N GLN A 9 -40.86 -29.48 11.33
CA GLN A 9 -39.82 -29.52 10.31
C GLN A 9 -38.65 -28.64 10.76
N TYR A 10 -37.51 -29.27 11.05
CA TYR A 10 -36.24 -28.58 11.25
C TYR A 10 -35.77 -28.01 9.90
N VAL A 11 -35.59 -26.69 9.84
CA VAL A 11 -34.89 -26.03 8.74
C VAL A 11 -33.40 -26.27 8.95
N ASN A 12 -32.84 -27.25 8.23
CA ASN A 12 -31.40 -27.27 8.04
C ASN A 12 -31.08 -26.15 7.06
N GLY A 13 -30.74 -24.99 7.60
CA GLY A 13 -30.04 -23.97 6.85
C GLY A 13 -28.66 -24.52 6.53
N ASP A 14 -28.50 -25.11 5.35
CA ASP A 14 -27.20 -25.33 4.73
C ASP A 14 -26.58 -23.95 4.57
N PHE A 15 -25.83 -23.54 5.59
CA PHE A 15 -24.87 -22.46 5.50
C PHE A 15 -23.77 -23.02 4.59
N LEU A 16 -24.01 -22.95 3.28
CA LEU A 16 -23.01 -23.19 2.27
C LEU A 16 -21.87 -22.23 2.57
N THR A 17 -20.89 -22.72 3.33
CA THR A 17 -19.52 -22.22 3.31
C THR A 17 -19.16 -22.14 1.84
N GLN A 18 -19.19 -20.93 1.30
CA GLN A 18 -18.73 -20.64 -0.04
C GLN A 18 -17.27 -21.08 -0.07
N GLU A 19 -17.01 -22.31 -0.50
CA GLU A 19 -15.67 -22.77 -0.78
C GLU A 19 -15.06 -21.71 -1.70
N ARG A 20 -13.99 -21.07 -1.24
CA ARG A 20 -13.24 -20.12 -2.05
C ARG A 20 -12.63 -20.92 -3.21
N SER A 21 -13.38 -21.10 -4.29
CA SER A 21 -12.89 -21.68 -5.55
C SER A 21 -12.02 -20.69 -6.32
N ARG A 22 -11.20 -19.90 -5.61
CA ARG A 22 -10.21 -19.03 -6.25
C ARG A 22 -8.99 -19.88 -6.53
N GLY A 23 -8.92 -20.45 -7.73
CA GLY A 23 -7.71 -21.11 -8.22
C GLY A 23 -6.48 -20.19 -8.15
N ALA A 24 -5.29 -20.76 -8.21
CA ALA A 24 -4.05 -19.98 -8.16
C ALA A 24 -4.01 -18.92 -9.28
N THR A 25 -3.60 -17.70 -8.92
CA THR A 25 -3.48 -16.58 -9.86
C THR A 25 -2.13 -15.90 -9.70
N LEU A 26 -1.53 -15.46 -10.81
CA LEU A 26 -0.29 -14.67 -10.84
C LEU A 26 -0.57 -13.17 -10.98
N LYS A 27 -1.70 -12.70 -10.45
CA LYS A 27 -1.96 -11.26 -10.36
C LYS A 27 -0.89 -10.59 -9.50
N PRO A 28 -0.51 -9.34 -9.81
CA PRO A 28 0.40 -8.60 -8.97
C PRO A 28 -0.09 -8.59 -7.52
N ILE A 29 0.78 -8.96 -6.59
CA ILE A 29 0.46 -9.03 -5.17
C ILE A 29 0.00 -7.68 -4.59
N SER A 30 0.36 -6.56 -5.24
CA SER A 30 -0.15 -5.23 -4.92
C SER A 30 -1.67 -5.09 -5.10
N ALA A 31 -2.31 -5.94 -5.90
CA ALA A 31 -3.77 -5.95 -6.02
C ALA A 31 -4.49 -6.61 -4.84
N CYS A 32 -3.75 -7.26 -3.93
CA CYS A 32 -4.30 -7.93 -2.75
C CYS A 32 -4.16 -7.10 -1.47
N CYS A 33 -3.41 -6.01 -1.49
CA CYS A 33 -3.13 -5.18 -0.31
C CYS A 33 -3.57 -3.75 -0.58
N ASP A 34 -4.59 -3.28 0.13
CA ASP A 34 -5.12 -1.93 0.00
C ASP A 34 -4.23 -0.93 0.76
N ILE A 35 -3.08 -0.60 0.17
CA ILE A 35 -2.18 0.44 0.69
C ILE A 35 -2.85 1.80 0.48
N PRO A 36 -3.17 2.56 1.55
CA PRO A 36 -3.73 3.91 1.39
C PRO A 36 -2.70 4.86 0.79
N GLU A 37 -3.18 5.96 0.20
CA GLU A 37 -2.32 6.98 -0.40
C GLU A 37 -1.35 7.57 0.63
N LEU A 38 -0.07 7.62 0.29
CA LEU A 38 1.00 8.16 1.13
C LEU A 38 1.17 9.66 0.93
N GLY A 39 1.00 10.15 -0.31
CA GLY A 39 1.26 11.54 -0.66
C GLY A 39 0.25 12.53 -0.07
N ASP A 40 0.66 13.79 0.06
CA ASP A 40 -0.25 14.88 0.38
C ASP A 40 -1.24 15.09 -0.79
N PRO A 41 -2.57 15.08 -0.56
CA PRO A 41 -3.57 15.26 -1.61
C PRO A 41 -3.37 16.52 -2.47
N LYS A 42 -2.83 17.60 -1.88
CA LYS A 42 -2.55 18.84 -2.61
C LYS A 42 -1.46 18.62 -3.66
N HIS A 43 -0.33 18.02 -3.28
CA HIS A 43 0.79 17.78 -4.21
C HIS A 43 0.43 16.74 -5.27
N LEU A 44 -0.33 15.71 -4.89
CA LEU A 44 -0.84 14.71 -5.84
C LEU A 44 -1.71 15.37 -6.91
N THR A 45 -2.61 16.26 -6.51
CA THR A 45 -3.50 16.99 -7.43
C THR A 45 -2.69 17.89 -8.37
N GLU A 46 -1.74 18.64 -7.84
CA GLU A 46 -0.89 19.56 -8.61
C GLU A 46 0.02 18.83 -9.62
N CYS A 47 0.51 17.63 -9.28
CA CYS A 47 1.40 16.84 -10.13
C CYS A 47 0.68 15.93 -11.13
N SER A 48 -0.65 15.76 -11.01
CA SER A 48 -1.43 14.87 -11.88
C SER A 48 -2.08 15.56 -13.07
N ASN A 49 -2.04 16.89 -13.16
CA ASN A 49 -2.75 17.68 -14.18
C ASN A 49 -1.93 18.86 -14.74
N PRO A 50 -1.38 18.77 -15.97
CA PRO A 50 -1.41 17.60 -16.84
C PRO A 50 -0.53 16.47 -16.30
N LYS A 51 -0.89 15.23 -16.62
CA LYS A 51 -0.07 14.06 -16.28
C LYS A 51 1.30 14.17 -16.96
N LEU A 52 2.38 14.01 -16.20
CA LEU A 52 3.72 14.11 -16.74
C LEU A 52 4.10 12.79 -17.44
N PRO A 53 4.92 12.83 -18.50
CA PRO A 53 5.26 11.62 -19.24
C PRO A 53 6.18 10.71 -18.43
N GLY A 54 5.94 9.40 -18.49
CA GLY A 54 6.86 8.39 -17.95
C GLY A 54 6.72 8.11 -16.45
N PRO A 55 7.35 7.03 -15.96
CA PRO A 55 7.11 6.51 -14.61
C PRO A 55 7.71 7.37 -13.49
N CYS A 56 8.74 8.16 -13.79
CA CYS A 56 9.47 8.97 -12.80
C CYS A 56 8.81 10.32 -12.53
N ASN A 57 8.28 10.99 -13.56
CA ASN A 57 8.05 12.44 -13.49
C ASN A 57 6.94 12.84 -12.51
N ASP A 58 5.83 12.08 -12.44
CA ASP A 58 4.76 12.33 -11.47
C ASP A 58 5.30 12.19 -10.03
N VAL A 59 6.06 11.13 -9.76
CA VAL A 59 6.66 10.86 -8.44
C VAL A 59 7.69 11.92 -8.08
N GLN A 60 8.56 12.28 -9.04
CA GLN A 60 9.55 13.33 -8.89
C GLN A 60 8.90 14.66 -8.52
N CYS A 61 7.84 15.06 -9.24
CA CYS A 61 7.10 16.28 -8.95
C CYS A 61 6.55 16.29 -7.51
N VAL A 62 5.94 15.18 -7.07
CA VAL A 62 5.38 15.07 -5.71
C VAL A 62 6.49 15.16 -4.66
N PHE A 63 7.61 14.48 -4.88
CA PHE A 63 8.75 14.49 -3.98
C PHE A 63 9.39 15.89 -3.87
N GLU A 64 9.53 16.60 -4.99
CA GLU A 64 10.04 17.98 -5.03
C GLU A 64 9.11 18.93 -4.27
N LYS A 65 7.80 18.91 -4.56
CA LYS A 65 6.81 19.77 -3.87
C LYS A 65 6.68 19.48 -2.38
N SER A 66 6.87 18.22 -2.00
CA SER A 66 6.82 17.80 -0.59
C SER A 66 8.12 18.09 0.17
N GLY A 67 9.17 18.57 -0.50
CA GLY A 67 10.48 18.79 0.12
C GLY A 67 11.20 17.50 0.50
N PHE A 68 10.81 16.37 -0.08
CA PHE A 68 11.45 15.07 0.16
C PHE A 68 12.81 14.96 -0.51
N LEU A 69 13.16 15.93 -1.36
CA LEU A 69 14.41 15.98 -2.09
C LEU A 69 15.18 17.25 -1.70
N ILE A 70 16.47 17.10 -1.40
CA ILE A 70 17.40 18.23 -1.19
C ILE A 70 17.74 18.85 -2.56
N ASP A 71 17.96 17.97 -3.54
CA ASP A 71 18.13 18.25 -4.94
C ASP A 71 17.45 17.13 -5.74
N LYS A 72 17.43 17.22 -7.08
CA LYS A 72 16.72 16.27 -7.96
C LYS A 72 17.01 14.79 -7.68
N ASN A 73 18.19 14.44 -7.15
CA ASN A 73 18.64 13.07 -6.96
C ASN A 73 18.97 12.68 -5.52
N THR A 74 18.82 13.59 -4.56
CA THR A 74 19.18 13.35 -3.15
C THR A 74 17.96 13.37 -2.24
N LEU A 75 17.66 12.24 -1.62
CA LEU A 75 16.57 12.12 -0.64
C LEU A 75 16.90 12.92 0.63
N ASN A 76 15.99 13.82 1.01
CA ASN A 76 15.96 14.39 2.35
C ASN A 76 15.39 13.36 3.34
N LYS A 77 16.29 12.52 3.87
CA LYS A 77 15.94 11.37 4.73
C LYS A 77 15.12 11.78 5.95
N GLU A 78 15.42 12.93 6.55
CA GLU A 78 14.75 13.40 7.76
C GLU A 78 13.30 13.79 7.49
N ILE A 79 13.07 14.60 6.45
CA ILE A 79 11.72 15.05 6.08
C ILE A 79 10.87 13.84 5.63
N TYR A 80 11.44 12.95 4.82
CA TYR A 80 10.68 11.79 4.36
C TYR A 80 10.36 10.80 5.49
N ARG A 81 11.30 10.57 6.42
CA ARG A 81 11.04 9.78 7.64
C ARG A 81 9.93 10.41 8.49
N ALA A 82 9.98 11.72 8.70
CA ALA A 82 8.97 12.44 9.46
C ALA A 82 7.59 12.35 8.80
N HIS A 83 7.53 12.45 7.47
CA HIS A 83 6.30 12.26 6.71
C HIS A 83 5.70 10.86 6.91
N LEU A 84 6.49 9.80 6.75
CA LEU A 84 6.02 8.42 6.95
C LEU A 84 5.50 8.18 8.38
N ARG A 85 6.17 8.74 9.39
CA ARG A 85 5.72 8.63 10.79
C ARG A 85 4.46 9.43 11.07
N LYS A 86 4.34 10.64 10.50
CA LYS A 86 3.12 11.45 10.61
C LYS A 86 1.94 10.74 9.97
N TRP A 87 2.15 10.08 8.83
CA TRP A 87 1.12 9.32 8.14
C TRP A 87 0.52 8.20 9.01
N LEU A 88 1.31 7.60 9.93
CA LEU A 88 0.83 6.59 10.89
C LEU A 88 -0.22 7.12 11.87
N GLU A 89 -0.29 8.42 12.12
CA GLU A 89 -1.30 9.00 13.02
C GLU A 89 -2.72 8.65 12.57
N GLY A 90 -2.95 8.57 11.25
CA GLY A 90 -4.21 8.14 10.64
C GLY A 90 -4.29 6.64 10.32
N HIS A 91 -3.19 5.89 10.43
CA HIS A 91 -3.06 4.54 9.87
C HIS A 91 -2.28 3.60 10.81
N LYS A 92 -2.60 3.59 12.11
CA LYS A 92 -1.84 2.88 13.15
C LYS A 92 -1.56 1.40 12.86
N GLY A 93 -2.46 0.70 12.15
CA GLY A 93 -2.26 -0.71 11.77
C GLY A 93 -1.06 -0.96 10.86
N TRP A 94 -0.46 0.08 10.28
CA TRP A 94 0.65 0.00 9.33
C TRP A 94 2.03 0.27 9.94
N GLU A 95 2.15 0.32 11.27
CA GLU A 95 3.41 0.64 11.95
C GLU A 95 4.59 -0.24 11.48
N ASP A 96 4.40 -1.56 11.46
CA ASP A 96 5.41 -2.52 10.98
C ASP A 96 5.86 -2.27 9.54
N ALA A 97 4.94 -1.84 8.68
CA ALA A 97 5.19 -1.53 7.28
C ALA A 97 5.99 -0.23 7.12
N ILE A 98 5.65 0.80 7.89
CA ILE A 98 6.35 2.08 7.87
C ILE A 98 7.75 1.95 8.46
N GLU A 99 7.91 1.28 9.60
CA GLU A 99 9.24 1.08 10.19
C GLU A 99 10.12 0.22 9.27
N LYS A 100 9.54 -0.75 8.54
CA LYS A 100 10.25 -1.45 7.48
C LYS A 100 10.66 -0.52 6.34
N ALA A 101 9.77 0.35 5.86
CA ALA A 101 10.06 1.30 4.80
C ALA A 101 11.19 2.27 5.20
N ILE A 102 11.16 2.80 6.42
CA ILE A 102 12.23 3.66 6.95
C ILE A 102 13.56 2.90 6.94
N LYS A 103 13.59 1.70 7.53
CA LYS A 103 14.80 0.88 7.65
C LYS A 103 15.39 0.47 6.30
N ASP A 104 14.54 0.08 5.35
CA ASP A 104 15.00 -0.50 4.08
C ASP A 104 15.15 0.52 2.95
N CYS A 105 14.40 1.63 3.01
CA CYS A 105 14.28 2.58 1.90
C CYS A 105 14.81 3.98 2.20
N VAL A 106 14.90 4.36 3.48
CA VAL A 106 15.36 5.69 3.89
C VAL A 106 16.76 5.62 4.48
N ASP A 107 16.98 4.68 5.39
CA ASP A 107 18.24 4.59 6.15
C ASP A 107 19.39 3.96 5.34
N LYS A 108 19.08 3.34 4.20
CA LYS A 108 20.04 2.65 3.33
C LYS A 108 20.17 3.34 1.98
N ASP A 109 21.28 3.06 1.30
CA ASP A 109 21.42 3.42 -0.10
C ASP A 109 20.65 2.44 -0.98
N LEU A 110 19.78 3.01 -1.81
CA LEU A 110 18.90 2.25 -2.68
C LEU A 110 19.59 1.86 -3.98
N ARG A 111 19.22 0.67 -4.46
CA ARG A 111 19.41 0.29 -5.87
C ARG A 111 18.49 1.13 -6.76
N GLN A 112 18.92 1.34 -7.99
CA GLN A 112 18.07 1.89 -9.05
C GLN A 112 17.04 0.83 -9.50
N TYR A 113 15.79 1.23 -9.69
CA TYR A 113 14.70 0.36 -10.16
C TYR A 113 14.36 0.57 -11.63
N LEU A 114 14.61 1.76 -12.18
CA LEU A 114 14.46 2.06 -13.60
C LEU A 114 15.80 1.87 -14.34
N ASP A 115 15.76 1.86 -15.68
CA ASP A 115 16.98 1.82 -16.50
C ASP A 115 17.71 3.18 -16.55
N TYR A 116 17.10 4.23 -16.00
CA TYR A 116 17.67 5.57 -15.87
C TYR A 116 17.53 6.10 -14.44
N PRO A 117 18.41 7.02 -13.99
CA PRO A 117 18.40 7.51 -12.62
C PRO A 117 17.11 8.29 -12.29
N CYS A 118 16.42 7.88 -11.23
CA CYS A 118 15.30 8.63 -10.66
C CYS A 118 15.15 8.31 -9.17
N ARG A 119 15.76 9.13 -8.30
CA ARG A 119 15.79 8.86 -6.86
C ARG A 119 14.39 8.82 -6.24
N ALA A 120 13.49 9.73 -6.64
CA ALA A 120 12.12 9.75 -6.13
C ALA A 120 11.39 8.43 -6.42
N TYR A 121 11.53 7.92 -7.65
CA TYR A 121 10.92 6.66 -8.05
C TYR A 121 11.51 5.47 -7.30
N ASP A 122 12.82 5.42 -7.12
CA ASP A 122 13.49 4.34 -6.39
C ASP A 122 13.01 4.27 -4.93
N VAL A 123 12.92 5.43 -4.27
CA VAL A 123 12.45 5.53 -2.88
C VAL A 123 10.97 5.17 -2.78
N PHE A 124 10.12 5.70 -3.65
CA PHE A 124 8.70 5.39 -3.67
C PHE A 124 8.44 3.91 -3.92
N THR A 125 9.12 3.31 -4.91
CA THR A 125 9.00 1.89 -5.25
C THR A 125 9.47 1.00 -4.10
N CYS A 126 10.60 1.33 -3.48
CA CYS A 126 11.07 0.60 -2.31
C CYS A 126 10.04 0.67 -1.16
N THR A 127 9.49 1.87 -0.91
CA THR A 127 8.49 2.10 0.14
C THR A 127 7.23 1.26 -0.10
N GLY A 128 6.69 1.27 -1.32
CA GLY A 128 5.54 0.43 -1.69
C GLY A 128 5.81 -1.07 -1.50
N ILE A 129 7.01 -1.55 -1.86
CA ILE A 129 7.42 -2.95 -1.62
C ILE A 129 7.52 -3.27 -0.13
N ALA A 130 8.07 -2.35 0.67
CA ALA A 130 8.18 -2.51 2.12
C ALA A 130 6.80 -2.60 2.77
N MET A 131 5.87 -1.74 2.36
CA MET A 131 4.49 -1.75 2.83
C MET A 131 3.77 -3.04 2.45
N LEU A 132 3.91 -3.48 1.20
CA LEU A 132 3.30 -4.73 0.73
C LEU A 132 3.80 -5.96 1.49
N LYS A 133 5.10 -6.03 1.80
CA LYS A 133 5.70 -7.12 2.58
C LYS A 133 5.20 -7.19 4.03
N LYS A 134 4.62 -6.10 4.53
CA LYS A 134 4.12 -5.94 5.89
C LYS A 134 2.66 -5.51 5.89
N CYS A 135 1.92 -5.89 4.84
CA CYS A 135 0.52 -5.55 4.71
C CYS A 135 -0.27 -6.09 5.92
N PRO A 136 -1.04 -5.24 6.62
CA PRO A 136 -1.91 -5.68 7.70
C PRO A 136 -2.95 -6.67 7.18
N LYS A 137 -3.38 -7.60 8.04
CA LYS A 137 -4.38 -8.62 7.65
C LYS A 137 -5.71 -7.97 7.27
N GLU A 138 -6.05 -6.86 7.91
CA GLU A 138 -7.28 -6.12 7.71
C GLU A 138 -7.30 -5.36 6.37
N ALA A 139 -6.13 -5.07 5.80
CA ALA A 139 -5.98 -4.46 4.48
C ALA A 139 -5.77 -5.49 3.36
N TRP A 140 -5.82 -6.79 3.70
CA TRP A 140 -5.54 -7.89 2.80
C TRP A 140 -6.84 -8.49 2.23
N ASN A 141 -7.06 -8.32 0.93
CA ASN A 141 -8.33 -8.62 0.24
C ASN A 141 -8.35 -9.93 -0.56
N CYS A 142 -7.27 -10.71 -0.45
CA CYS A 142 -7.12 -12.04 -1.01
C CYS A 142 -7.12 -13.06 0.14
#